data_AF-A0A829HHC4-F1
#
_entry.id   AF-A0A829HHC4-F1
#
_cell.length_a   1.000
_cell.length_b   1.000
_cell.length_c   1.000
_cell.angle_alpha   90.00
_cell.angle_beta   90.00
_cell.angle_gamma   90.00
#
_symmetry.space_group_name_H-M   'P 1'
#
loop_
_entity.id
_entity.type
_entity.pdbx_description
1 polymer ?
#
loop_
_entity_poly.entity_id
_entity_poly.type
_entity_poly.pdbx_seq_one_letter_code
_entity_poly.pdbx_strand_id
1 'polypeptide(L)' 'MMNNSEQLFELFYQDIRPDMNPPGFPKYRSDAMFSWWRDRFMNAYHGIQEPYALRNWGETPQMWLAGYKKGLNINR' A
#
# COMPACT_ATOMS: atom_id res chain seq x y z
N MET A 1 -6.10 10.94 -16.77
CA MET A 1 -4.85 11.30 -16.06
C MET A 1 -4.87 10.55 -14.74
N MET A 2 -3.86 9.76 -14.40
CA MET A 2 -3.75 9.16 -13.07
C MET A 2 -3.53 10.28 -12.06
N ASN A 3 -4.27 10.25 -10.95
CA ASN A 3 -4.07 11.19 -9.84
C ASN A 3 -2.78 10.82 -9.07
N ASN A 4 -2.27 11.73 -8.23
CA ASN A 4 -1.03 11.54 -7.47
C ASN A 4 -1.08 10.28 -6.55
N SER A 5 -2.26 9.93 -6.02
CA SER A 5 -2.39 8.75 -5.14
C SER A 5 -2.28 7.43 -5.91
N GLU A 6 -2.79 7.34 -7.14
CA GLU A 6 -2.57 6.16 -8.00
C GLU A 6 -1.09 5.98 -8.34
N GLN A 7 -0.38 7.07 -8.66
CA GLN A 7 1.05 6.99 -8.95
C GLN A 7 1.85 6.51 -7.74
N LEU A 8 1.52 7.01 -6.54
CA LEU A 8 2.14 6.55 -5.30
C LEU A 8 1.79 5.10 -4.99
N PHE A 9 0.55 4.68 -5.28
CA PHE A 9 0.15 3.29 -5.13
C PHE A 9 0.98 2.37 -6.04
N GLU A 10 1.19 2.73 -7.31
CA GLU A 10 2.01 1.94 -8.23
C GLU A 10 3.45 1.76 -7.71
N LEU A 11 4.06 2.83 -7.17
CA LEU A 11 5.38 2.74 -6.53
C LEU A 11 5.36 1.81 -5.31
N PHE A 12 4.36 1.98 -4.43
CA PHE A 12 4.17 1.08 -3.29
C PHE A 12 4.02 -0.38 -3.73
N TYR A 13 3.19 -0.66 -4.74
CA TYR A 13 2.93 -2.02 -5.19
C TYR A 13 4.15 -2.66 -5.85
N GLN A 14 5.03 -1.87 -6.49
CA GLN A 14 6.32 -2.34 -6.97
C GLN A 14 7.22 -2.81 -5.82
N ASP A 15 7.21 -2.11 -4.69
CA ASP A 15 7.99 -2.47 -3.49
C ASP A 15 7.38 -3.64 -2.70
N ILE A 16 6.06 -3.86 -2.80
CA ILE A 16 5.41 -5.03 -2.21
C ILE A 16 5.90 -6.30 -2.90
N ARG A 17 6.45 -7.20 -2.08
CA ARG A 17 6.88 -8.52 -2.53
C ARG A 17 5.73 -9.54 -2.43
N PRO A 18 5.63 -10.51 -3.34
CA PRO A 18 4.55 -11.49 -3.31
C PRO A 18 4.47 -12.33 -2.00
N ASP A 19 5.57 -12.53 -1.28
CA ASP A 19 5.58 -13.21 0.02
C ASP A 19 4.81 -12.43 1.10
N MET A 20 4.71 -11.10 0.97
CA MET A 20 3.97 -10.22 1.86
C MET A 20 2.45 -10.31 1.69
N ASN A 21 1.94 -10.99 0.66
CA ASN A 21 0.50 -11.15 0.47
C ASN A 21 -0.12 -11.93 1.65
N PRO A 22 -1.42 -11.75 1.97
CA PRO A 22 -2.02 -12.40 3.12
C PRO A 22 -1.98 -13.94 3.09
N PRO A 23 -2.04 -14.61 4.25
CA PRO A 23 -2.22 -16.06 4.31
C PRO A 23 -3.47 -16.49 3.52
N GLY A 24 -3.34 -17.56 2.73
CA GLY A 24 -4.43 -18.06 1.87
C GLY A 24 -4.58 -17.32 0.54
N PHE A 25 -3.77 -16.29 0.27
CA PHE A 25 -3.77 -15.58 -1.01
C PHE A 25 -2.60 -16.00 -1.92
N PRO A 26 -2.73 -15.78 -3.24
CA PRO A 26 -1.66 -15.99 -4.20
C PRO A 26 -0.32 -15.36 -3.78
N LYS A 27 0.78 -16.11 -3.92
CA LYS A 27 2.15 -15.63 -3.70
C LYS A 27 2.82 -15.19 -5.00
N TYR A 28 2.05 -14.60 -5.89
CA TYR A 28 2.47 -14.01 -7.16
C TYR A 28 1.68 -12.73 -7.44
N ARG A 29 2.12 -11.91 -8.40
CA ARG A 29 1.38 -10.71 -8.82
C ARG A 29 0.11 -11.10 -9.58
N SER A 30 -1.04 -10.61 -9.14
CA SER A 30 -2.33 -10.83 -9.79
C SER A 30 -3.22 -9.61 -9.66
N ASP A 31 -4.24 -9.50 -10.51
CA ASP A 31 -5.21 -8.39 -10.47
C ASP A 31 -5.98 -8.35 -9.14
N ALA A 32 -6.22 -9.53 -8.55
CA ALA A 32 -6.81 -9.65 -7.22
C ALA A 32 -5.91 -9.04 -6.15
N MET A 33 -4.61 -9.32 -6.17
CA MET A 33 -3.67 -8.76 -5.21
C MET A 33 -3.39 -7.28 -5.45
N PHE A 34 -3.38 -6.84 -6.71
CA PHE A 34 -3.30 -5.43 -7.07
C PHE A 34 -4.47 -4.64 -6.45
N SER A 35 -5.71 -5.08 -6.71
CA SER A 35 -6.91 -4.45 -6.16
C SER A 35 -6.92 -4.49 -4.63
N TRP A 36 -6.56 -5.64 -4.05
CA TRP A 36 -6.52 -5.81 -2.61
C TRP A 36 -5.57 -4.84 -1.93
N TRP A 37 -4.34 -4.70 -2.44
CA TRP A 37 -3.36 -3.76 -1.90
C TRP A 37 -3.74 -2.30 -2.18
N ARG A 38 -4.37 -2.02 -3.32
CA ARG A 38 -4.88 -0.69 -3.68
C ARG A 38 -5.87 -0.17 -2.66
N ASP A 39 -6.83 -0.99 -2.24
CA ASP A 39 -7.84 -0.58 -1.27
C ASP A 39 -7.20 -0.16 0.06
N ARG A 40 -6.27 -0.96 0.59
CA ARG A 40 -5.55 -0.63 1.85
C ARG A 40 -4.70 0.61 1.69
N PHE A 41 -4.03 0.75 0.55
CA PHE A 41 -3.20 1.92 0.27
C PHE A 41 -4.03 3.20 0.23
N MET A 42 -5.18 3.18 -0.44
CA MET A 42 -6.07 4.35 -0.51
C MET A 42 -6.66 4.70 0.85
N ASN A 43 -7.03 3.69 1.65
CA ASN A 43 -7.45 3.91 3.03
C ASN A 43 -6.34 4.59 3.84
N ALA A 44 -5.10 4.08 3.76
CA ALA A 44 -3.95 4.70 4.43
C ALA A 44 -3.67 6.13 3.92
N TYR A 45 -3.74 6.36 2.61
CA TYR A 45 -3.51 7.67 1.99
C TYR A 45 -4.53 8.71 2.45
N HIS A 46 -5.80 8.33 2.60
CA HIS A 46 -6.89 9.19 3.03
C HIS A 46 -7.10 9.22 4.56
N GLY A 47 -6.31 8.48 5.34
CA GLY A 47 -6.45 8.40 6.80
C GLY A 47 -7.69 7.65 7.27
N ILE A 48 -8.23 6.75 6.44
CA ILE A 48 -9.37 5.90 6.77
C ILE A 48 -8.86 4.67 7.53
N GLN A 49 -9.48 4.40 8.68
CA GLN A 49 -9.10 3.26 9.50
C GLN A 49 -9.69 1.95 8.92
N GLU A 50 -8.83 0.96 8.74
CA GLU A 50 -9.23 -0.40 8.39
C GLU A 50 -10.07 -1.07 9.49
N PRO A 51 -11.03 -1.95 9.14
CA PRO A 51 -11.67 -2.85 10.09
C PRO A 51 -10.65 -3.62 10.92
N TYR A 52 -11.03 -4.03 12.13
CA TYR A 52 -10.11 -4.68 13.08
C TYR A 52 -9.35 -5.88 12.47
N ALA A 53 -10.03 -6.73 11.69
CA ALA A 53 -9.43 -7.89 11.03
C ALA A 53 -8.38 -7.54 9.95
N LEU A 54 -8.38 -6.29 9.46
CA LEU A 54 -7.50 -5.81 8.41
C LEU A 54 -6.47 -4.79 8.88
N ARG A 55 -6.47 -4.42 10.17
CA ARG A 55 -5.62 -3.34 10.70
C ARG A 55 -4.14 -3.55 10.41
N ASN A 56 -3.62 -4.75 10.66
CA ASN A 56 -2.22 -5.09 10.39
C ASN A 56 -1.85 -4.96 8.91
N TRP A 57 -2.82 -5.11 8.01
CA TRP A 57 -2.61 -4.95 6.57
C TRP A 57 -2.66 -3.48 6.14
N GLY A 58 -3.41 -2.64 6.85
CA GLY A 58 -3.39 -1.19 6.68
C GLY A 58 -2.10 -0.54 7.18
N GLU A 59 -1.41 -1.15 8.15
CA GLU A 59 -0.15 -0.63 8.68
C GLU A 59 0.97 -0.59 7.63
N THR A 60 1.04 -1.60 6.75
CA THR A 60 2.07 -1.67 5.70
C THR A 60 2.10 -0.43 4.79
N PRO A 61 0.99 -0.01 4.13
CA PRO A 61 0.98 1.22 3.34
C PRO A 61 1.13 2.49 4.21
N GLN A 62 0.65 2.50 5.46
CA GLN A 62 0.88 3.64 6.37
C GLN A 62 2.36 3.88 6.63
N MET A 63 3.11 2.81 6.94
CA MET A 63 4.55 2.87 7.17
C MET A 63 5.31 3.26 5.91
N TRP A 64 4.93 2.71 4.75
CA TRP A 64 5.54 3.08 3.47
C TRP A 64 5.35 4.56 3.15
N LEU A 65 4.14 5.10 3.32
CA LEU A 65 3.84 6.53 3.11
C LEU A 65 4.63 7.43 4.06
N ALA A 66 4.80 7.03 5.32
CA ALA A 66 5.62 7.76 6.28
C ALA A 66 7.10 7.79 5.84
N GLY A 67 7.63 6.67 5.38
CA GLY A 67 8.98 6.56 4.83
C GLY A 67 9.18 7.42 3.58
N TYR A 68 8.24 7.35 2.63
CA TYR A 68 8.26 8.16 1.40
C TYR A 68 8.30 9.66 1.71
N LYS A 69 7.42 10.14 2.59
CA LYS A 69 7.39 11.55 3.03
C LYS A 69 8.71 11.97 3.68
N LYS A 70 9.30 11.11 4.52
CA LYS A 70 10.60 11.38 5.14
C LYS A 70 11.72 11.48 4.10
N GLY A 71 11.74 10.59 3.11
CA GLY A 71 12.70 10.62 2.01
C GLY A 71 12.63 11.90 1.19
N LEU A 72 11.42 12.41 0.90
CA LEU A 72 11.24 13.70 0.22
C LEU A 72 11.80 14.87 1.03
N ASN A 73 11.69 14.83 2.36
CA ASN A 73 12.22 15.89 3.23
C ASN A 73 13.74 15.87 3.37
N ILE A 74 14.38 14.70 3.20
CA ILE A 74 15.86 14.58 3.24
C ILE A 74 16.48 15.16 1.96
N ASN A 75 15.75 15.14 0.84
CA ASN A 75 16.22 15.60 -0.48
C ASN A 75 15.81 17.05 -0.82
N ARG A 76 15.39 17.85 0.18
CA ARG A 76 15.09 19.29 0.06
C ARG A 76 16.19 20.11 0.71
#